data_AF-A0A2B7X0T5-F1
#
_entry.id   AF-A0A2B7X0T5-F1
#
_cell.length_a   1.000
_cell.length_b   1.000
_cell.length_c   1.000
_cell.angle_alpha   90.00
_cell.angle_beta   90.00
_cell.angle_gamma   90.00
#
_symmetry.space_group_name_H-M   'P 1'
#
loop_
_entity.id
_entity.type
_entity.pdbx_description
1 polymer ?
#
loop_
_entity_poly.entity_id
_entity_poly.type
_entity_poly.pdbx_seq_one_letter_code
_entity_poly.pdbx_strand_id
1 'polypeptide(L)'
;MSQETQEHVRQMARWQVKSGFWTLTDLIDRAADAIDCEEDMSPVQAKRIARQIVIPLWEEQLTTQQSWAQEQTIAEKLERAFESLQRNHGIITRMNFACCRTCGVSEIGEDRDDEDETVGFAFFHEQTTEGFVEYPGSNIMVYYGTFPRSKVKAADVAGTVVRVLRRGRLSVEWNGETSRAIEVKCEEWRKRLMVQEGDSEEDDSDYDSEDEAEEDSEAEAEIAAGDEIELCDEELAGLVQEDSQTS
;
A
#
# COMPACT_ATOMS: atom_id res chain seq x y z
N MET A 1 2.95 -18.94 -2.11
CA MET A 1 1.72 -18.21 -1.72
C MET A 1 0.61 -19.16 -1.31
N SER A 2 0.30 -19.15 -0.02
CA SER A 2 -0.83 -19.83 0.60
C SER A 2 -2.18 -19.24 0.14
N GLN A 3 -3.27 -20.01 0.27
CA GLN A 3 -4.62 -19.50 0.01
C GLN A 3 -5.03 -18.40 1.00
N GLU A 4 -4.50 -18.46 2.23
CA GLU A 4 -4.78 -17.47 3.27
C GLU A 4 -4.17 -16.12 2.92
N THR A 5 -2.88 -16.10 2.56
CA THR A 5 -2.16 -14.92 2.06
C THR A 5 -2.83 -14.32 0.83
N GLN A 6 -3.22 -15.16 -0.13
CA GLN A 6 -3.89 -14.69 -1.34
C GLN A 6 -5.21 -13.99 -1.03
N GLU A 7 -6.01 -14.56 -0.10
CA GLU A 7 -7.28 -13.96 0.29
C GLU A 7 -7.08 -12.68 1.11
N HIS A 8 -6.11 -12.66 2.01
CA HIS A 8 -5.76 -11.46 2.78
C HIS A 8 -5.38 -10.29 1.87
N VAL A 9 -4.44 -10.51 0.95
CA VAL A 9 -3.98 -9.50 -0.02
C VAL A 9 -5.13 -9.05 -0.92
N ARG A 10 -6.00 -9.98 -1.35
CA ARG A 10 -7.19 -9.64 -2.15
C ARG A 10 -8.19 -8.77 -1.37
N GLN A 11 -8.43 -9.05 -0.09
CA GLN A 11 -9.31 -8.24 0.76
C GLN A 11 -8.74 -6.83 0.94
N MET A 12 -7.45 -6.74 1.26
CA MET A 12 -6.74 -5.47 1.36
C MET A 12 -6.84 -4.66 0.05
N ALA A 13 -6.49 -5.28 -1.08
CA ALA A 13 -6.53 -4.62 -2.39
C ALA A 13 -7.95 -4.15 -2.75
N ARG A 14 -8.99 -4.93 -2.41
CA ARG A 14 -10.39 -4.58 -2.70
C ARG A 14 -10.80 -3.28 -2.03
N TRP A 15 -10.55 -3.12 -0.73
CA TRP A 15 -10.93 -1.87 -0.06
C TRP A 15 -10.02 -0.71 -0.51
N GLN A 16 -8.74 -0.96 -0.76
CA GLN A 16 -7.81 0.09 -1.21
C GLN A 16 -8.19 0.64 -2.60
N VAL A 17 -8.52 -0.23 -3.55
CA VAL A 17 -9.07 0.15 -4.87
C VAL A 17 -10.35 0.97 -4.67
N LYS A 18 -11.32 0.46 -3.90
CA LYS A 18 -12.61 1.13 -3.68
C LYS A 18 -12.46 2.47 -2.93
N SER A 19 -11.40 2.65 -2.16
CA SER A 19 -11.11 3.90 -1.46
C SER A 19 -10.79 5.05 -2.42
N GLY A 20 -10.17 4.76 -3.56
CA GLY A 20 -9.77 5.72 -4.59
C GLY A 20 -8.60 6.64 -4.22
N PHE A 21 -7.81 6.33 -3.19
CA PHE A 21 -6.69 7.17 -2.72
C PHE A 21 -5.33 6.86 -3.34
N TRP A 22 -5.21 5.81 -4.13
CA TRP A 22 -3.94 5.34 -4.71
C TRP A 22 -4.05 5.17 -6.23
N THR A 23 -2.92 5.30 -6.91
CA THR A 23 -2.79 4.94 -8.33
C THR A 23 -2.76 3.42 -8.50
N LEU A 24 -2.91 2.91 -9.73
CA LEU A 24 -2.78 1.47 -9.99
C LEU A 24 -1.39 0.96 -9.57
N THR A 25 -0.34 1.71 -9.90
CA THR A 25 1.05 1.36 -9.52
C THR A 25 1.22 1.30 -8.00
N ASP A 26 0.74 2.29 -7.26
CA ASP A 26 0.81 2.29 -5.79
C ASP A 26 0.10 1.07 -5.18
N LEU A 27 -1.05 0.68 -5.73
CA LEU A 27 -1.83 -0.47 -5.26
C LEU A 27 -1.09 -1.79 -5.53
N ILE A 28 -0.45 -1.91 -6.69
CA ILE A 28 0.38 -3.08 -7.04
C ILE A 28 1.56 -3.18 -6.09
N ASP A 29 2.28 -2.08 -5.85
CA ASP A 29 3.45 -2.07 -4.96
C ASP A 29 3.05 -2.43 -3.52
N ARG A 30 1.95 -1.85 -3.01
CA ARG A 30 1.42 -2.21 -1.68
C ARG A 30 1.00 -3.67 -1.56
N ALA A 31 0.38 -4.23 -2.59
CA ALA A 31 0.03 -5.65 -2.61
C ALA A 31 1.28 -6.54 -2.71
N ALA A 32 2.32 -6.11 -3.43
CA ALA A 32 3.60 -6.82 -3.49
C ALA A 32 4.31 -6.82 -2.13
N ASP A 33 4.36 -5.67 -1.45
CA ASP A 33 4.94 -5.56 -0.10
C ASP A 33 4.24 -6.47 0.90
N ALA A 34 2.90 -6.56 0.82
CA ALA A 34 2.13 -7.47 1.67
C ALA A 34 2.42 -8.95 1.41
N ILE A 35 2.64 -9.33 0.14
CA ILE A 35 3.02 -10.70 -0.24
C ILE A 35 4.43 -11.02 0.28
N ASP A 36 5.40 -10.12 0.07
CA ASP A 36 6.79 -10.28 0.50
C ASP A 36 6.92 -10.41 2.02
N CYS A 37 6.06 -9.72 2.78
CA CYS A 37 6.04 -9.84 4.25
C CYS A 37 5.55 -11.21 4.75
N GLU A 38 4.71 -11.91 3.99
CA GLU A 38 4.10 -13.18 4.40
C GLU A 38 4.81 -14.41 3.80
N GLU A 39 5.37 -14.25 2.61
CA GLU A 39 5.99 -15.31 1.82
C GLU A 39 7.38 -14.87 1.38
N ASP A 40 8.40 -15.68 1.69
CA ASP A 40 9.78 -15.44 1.24
C ASP A 40 9.86 -15.66 -0.29
N MET A 41 9.61 -14.60 -1.04
CA MET A 41 9.53 -14.59 -2.50
C MET A 41 10.35 -13.44 -3.06
N SER A 42 10.81 -13.54 -4.32
CA SER A 42 11.53 -12.42 -4.91
C SER A 42 10.60 -11.21 -5.15
N PRO A 43 11.08 -9.96 -5.06
CA PRO A 43 10.27 -8.77 -5.32
C PRO A 43 9.58 -8.79 -6.69
N VAL A 44 10.26 -9.37 -7.69
CA VAL A 44 9.72 -9.56 -9.05
C VAL A 44 8.51 -10.49 -9.04
N GLN A 45 8.62 -11.64 -8.36
CA GLN A 45 7.53 -12.60 -8.28
C GLN A 45 6.36 -12.05 -7.47
N ALA A 46 6.62 -11.37 -6.34
CA ALA A 46 5.59 -10.72 -5.54
C ALA A 46 4.81 -9.66 -6.35
N LYS A 47 5.52 -8.82 -7.11
CA LYS A 47 4.91 -7.80 -7.98
C LYS A 47 4.07 -8.41 -9.10
N ARG A 48 4.53 -9.51 -9.72
CA ARG A 48 3.75 -10.25 -10.73
C ARG A 48 2.43 -10.78 -10.16
N ILE A 49 2.46 -11.36 -8.96
CA ILE A 49 1.25 -11.86 -8.29
C ILE A 49 0.33 -10.70 -7.90
N ALA A 50 0.89 -9.61 -7.38
CA ALA A 50 0.14 -8.41 -7.03
C ALA A 50 -0.63 -7.84 -8.23
N ARG A 51 -0.01 -7.76 -9.42
CA ARG A 51 -0.69 -7.36 -10.68
C ARG A 51 -1.92 -8.21 -10.96
N GLN A 52 -1.79 -9.53 -10.86
CA GLN A 52 -2.89 -10.48 -11.10
C GLN A 52 -4.06 -10.32 -10.12
N ILE A 53 -3.82 -9.78 -8.92
CA ILE A 53 -4.86 -9.52 -7.92
C ILE A 53 -5.48 -8.13 -8.10
N VAL A 54 -4.65 -7.11 -8.28
CA VAL A 54 -5.07 -5.69 -8.25
C VAL A 54 -5.76 -5.27 -9.55
N ILE A 55 -5.23 -5.64 -10.71
CA ILE A 55 -5.76 -5.19 -12.02
C ILE A 55 -7.24 -5.57 -12.20
N PRO A 56 -7.68 -6.82 -11.95
CA PRO A 56 -9.10 -7.16 -12.08
C PRO A 56 -10.02 -6.36 -11.13
N LEU A 57 -9.57 -6.08 -9.91
CA LEU A 57 -10.33 -5.27 -8.95
C LEU A 57 -10.42 -3.81 -9.42
N TRP A 58 -9.35 -3.27 -9.98
CA TRP A 58 -9.30 -1.92 -10.54
C TRP A 58 -10.27 -1.76 -11.72
N GLU A 59 -10.28 -2.72 -12.65
CA GLU A 59 -11.18 -2.73 -13.80
C GLU A 59 -12.65 -2.88 -13.40
N GLU A 60 -12.94 -3.74 -12.42
CA GLU A 60 -14.28 -3.88 -11.84
C GLU A 60 -14.76 -2.55 -11.25
N GLN A 61 -13.87 -1.86 -10.54
CA GLN A 61 -14.16 -0.55 -9.97
C GLN A 61 -14.33 0.52 -11.06
N LEU A 62 -13.51 0.54 -12.11
CA LEU A 62 -13.69 1.43 -13.27
C LEU A 62 -15.07 1.24 -13.93
N THR A 63 -15.47 -0.02 -14.14
CA THR A 63 -16.79 -0.38 -14.67
C THR A 63 -17.91 0.11 -13.76
N THR A 64 -17.76 -0.10 -12.44
CA THR A 64 -18.72 0.40 -11.45
C THR A 64 -18.84 1.92 -11.49
N GLN A 65 -17.74 2.65 -11.64
CA GLN A 65 -17.71 4.11 -11.71
C GLN A 65 -18.40 4.70 -12.94
N GLN A 66 -18.51 3.95 -14.04
CA GLN A 66 -19.25 4.37 -15.24
C GLN A 66 -20.76 4.46 -14.98
N SER A 67 -21.27 3.68 -14.02
CA SER A 67 -22.69 3.71 -13.62
C SER A 67 -23.05 4.86 -12.68
N TRP A 68 -22.06 5.55 -12.12
CA TRP A 68 -22.29 6.58 -11.11
C TRP A 68 -22.95 7.82 -11.70
N ALA A 69 -23.93 8.35 -10.97
CA ALA A 69 -24.54 9.64 -11.28
C ALA A 69 -23.48 10.77 -11.30
N GLN A 70 -23.77 11.82 -12.05
CA GLN A 70 -22.94 13.03 -12.13
C GLN A 70 -23.06 13.94 -10.89
N GLU A 71 -23.80 13.51 -9.87
CA GLU A 71 -23.94 14.25 -8.62
C GLU A 71 -22.65 14.20 -7.80
N GLN A 72 -22.40 15.25 -7.02
CA GLN A 72 -21.22 15.31 -6.18
C GLN A 72 -21.22 14.20 -5.13
N THR A 73 -20.15 13.40 -5.15
CA THR A 73 -19.91 12.33 -4.19
C THR A 73 -19.60 12.88 -2.80
N ILE A 74 -19.67 12.01 -1.78
CA ILE A 74 -19.25 12.38 -0.43
C ILE A 74 -17.76 12.73 -0.38
N ALA A 75 -16.92 12.03 -1.16
CA ALA A 75 -15.49 12.29 -1.25
C ALA A 75 -15.20 13.69 -1.80
N GLU A 76 -15.85 14.08 -2.91
CA GLU A 76 -15.69 15.42 -3.50
C GLU A 76 -16.17 16.54 -2.55
N LYS A 77 -17.24 16.29 -1.78
CA LYS A 77 -17.70 17.25 -0.75
C LYS A 77 -16.69 17.38 0.39
N LEU A 78 -16.11 16.27 0.82
CA LEU A 78 -15.06 16.25 1.85
C LEU A 78 -13.79 16.95 1.38
N GLU A 79 -13.30 16.64 0.18
CA GLU A 79 -12.13 17.26 -0.41
C GLU A 79 -12.26 18.79 -0.45
N ARG A 80 -13.38 19.30 -0.98
CA ARG A 80 -13.66 20.74 -1.00
C ARG A 80 -13.73 21.36 0.39
N ALA A 81 -14.29 20.66 1.36
CA ALA A 81 -14.37 21.13 2.74
C ALA A 81 -12.97 21.17 3.40
N PHE A 82 -12.17 20.12 3.19
CA PHE A 82 -10.80 19.98 3.69
C PHE A 82 -9.88 21.04 3.07
N GLU A 83 -10.01 21.28 1.78
CA GLU A 83 -9.32 22.33 1.04
C GLU A 83 -9.68 23.73 1.55
N SER A 84 -10.96 23.98 1.86
CA SER A 84 -11.41 25.23 2.47
C SER A 84 -10.86 25.43 3.89
N LEU A 85 -10.75 24.36 4.69
CA LEU A 85 -10.13 24.40 6.01
C LEU A 85 -8.65 24.80 5.93
N GLN A 86 -7.90 24.23 4.98
CA GLN A 86 -6.51 24.60 4.76
C GLN A 86 -6.37 26.06 4.33
N ARG A 87 -7.10 26.47 3.28
CA ARG A 87 -6.92 27.79 2.67
C ARG A 87 -7.45 28.96 3.49
N ASN A 88 -8.55 28.76 4.22
CA ASN A 88 -9.29 29.88 4.83
C ASN A 88 -9.26 29.90 6.36
N HIS A 89 -8.76 28.83 6.99
CA HIS A 89 -8.85 28.65 8.43
C HIS A 89 -7.53 28.29 9.11
N GLY A 90 -6.44 28.12 8.35
CA GLY A 90 -5.15 27.72 8.91
C GLY A 90 -5.21 26.35 9.57
N ILE A 91 -6.05 25.44 9.07
CA ILE A 91 -6.19 24.09 9.58
C ILE A 91 -5.60 23.13 8.56
N ILE A 92 -4.46 22.50 8.88
CA ILE A 92 -3.87 21.46 8.02
C ILE A 92 -4.86 20.31 7.92
N THR A 93 -5.18 19.87 6.70
CA THR A 93 -6.05 18.72 6.52
C THR A 93 -5.45 17.65 5.64
N ARG A 94 -5.74 16.39 5.97
CA ARG A 94 -5.30 15.22 5.22
C ARG A 94 -6.39 14.14 5.23
N MET A 95 -6.64 13.55 4.07
CA MET A 95 -7.58 12.43 3.91
C MET A 95 -6.77 11.15 3.75
N ASN A 96 -7.22 10.05 4.33
CA ASN A 96 -6.55 8.75 4.26
C ASN A 96 -5.04 8.85 4.62
N PHE A 97 -4.75 9.46 5.78
CA PHE A 97 -3.40 9.85 6.16
C PHE A 97 -2.87 9.07 7.37
N ALA A 98 -1.69 8.49 7.20
CA ALA A 98 -1.06 7.55 8.10
C ALA A 98 -1.92 6.29 8.36
N CYS A 99 -1.31 5.25 8.91
CA CYS A 99 -2.01 3.97 9.12
C CYS A 99 -3.11 4.09 10.21
N CYS A 100 -2.85 4.85 11.27
CA CYS A 100 -3.72 4.95 12.44
C CYS A 100 -3.71 6.36 13.06
N ARG A 101 -4.60 6.59 14.03
CA ARG A 101 -4.71 7.88 14.74
C ARG A 101 -3.39 8.32 15.37
N THR A 102 -2.64 7.42 16.00
CA THR A 102 -1.41 7.77 16.73
C THR A 102 -0.32 8.25 15.77
N CYS A 103 -0.09 7.50 14.69
CA CYS A 103 0.82 7.91 13.61
C CYS A 103 0.39 9.23 13.00
N GLY A 104 -0.90 9.35 12.66
CA GLY A 104 -1.46 10.58 12.12
C GLY A 104 -1.23 11.79 13.03
N VAL A 105 -1.43 11.68 14.36
CA VAL A 105 -1.15 12.79 15.29
C VAL A 105 0.34 13.12 15.39
N SER A 106 1.23 12.13 15.25
CA SER A 106 2.68 12.32 15.29
C SER A 106 3.18 13.05 14.04
N GLU A 107 2.66 12.66 12.87
CA GLU A 107 3.14 13.11 11.56
C GLU A 107 2.41 14.37 11.07
N ILE A 108 1.16 14.60 11.51
CA ILE A 108 0.36 15.74 11.06
C ILE A 108 1.00 17.03 11.56
N GLY A 109 1.79 17.69 10.72
CA GLY A 109 2.49 18.92 11.02
C GLY A 109 4.02 18.84 11.01
N GLU A 110 4.61 17.71 10.62
CA GLU A 110 6.05 17.62 10.34
C GLU A 110 6.47 18.62 9.23
N ASP A 111 5.63 18.82 8.21
CA ASP A 111 5.86 19.77 7.12
C ASP A 111 5.33 21.18 7.39
N ARG A 112 5.02 21.52 8.64
CA ARG A 112 4.40 22.81 8.95
C ARG A 112 5.44 23.92 8.96
N ASP A 113 5.25 24.91 8.10
CA ASP A 113 5.99 26.18 8.20
C ASP A 113 5.67 26.87 9.54
N ASP A 114 6.72 27.29 10.26
CA ASP A 114 6.60 27.96 11.56
C ASP A 114 6.01 29.39 11.46
N GLU A 115 5.62 29.84 10.27
CA GLU A 115 4.88 31.09 10.06
C GLU A 115 3.41 30.95 10.53
N ASP A 116 3.23 31.21 11.83
CA ASP A 116 2.10 31.61 12.70
C ASP A 116 0.59 31.57 12.27
N GLU A 117 0.22 31.18 11.05
CA GLU A 117 -1.19 31.12 10.62
C GLU A 117 -1.83 29.74 10.83
N THR A 118 -1.02 28.69 11.00
CA THR A 118 -1.53 27.34 11.21
C THR A 118 -1.97 27.13 12.66
N VAL A 119 -3.28 27.13 12.89
CA VAL A 119 -3.90 27.05 14.22
C VAL A 119 -4.18 25.62 14.68
N GLY A 120 -4.25 24.65 13.77
CA GLY A 120 -4.55 23.26 14.09
C GLY A 120 -4.61 22.33 12.88
N PHE A 121 -5.20 21.16 13.08
CA PHE A 121 -5.31 20.13 12.05
C PHE A 121 -6.65 19.40 12.07
N ALA A 122 -7.01 18.75 10.95
CA ALA A 122 -8.10 17.78 10.87
C ALA A 122 -7.79 16.68 9.84
N PHE A 123 -7.93 15.41 10.20
CA PHE A 123 -7.63 14.29 9.31
C PHE A 123 -8.47 13.05 9.59
N PHE A 124 -8.49 12.11 8.66
CA PHE A 124 -8.84 10.71 8.93
C PHE A 124 -7.75 9.81 8.35
N HIS A 125 -7.53 8.66 9.00
CA HIS A 125 -6.42 7.75 8.69
C HIS A 125 -6.89 6.53 7.88
N GLU A 126 -5.95 5.72 7.38
CA GLU A 126 -6.22 4.55 6.54
C GLU A 126 -7.18 3.55 7.21
N GLN A 127 -6.98 3.19 8.49
CA GLN A 127 -7.93 2.30 9.19
C GLN A 127 -9.37 2.85 9.27
N THR A 128 -9.56 4.18 9.28
CA THR A 128 -10.91 4.76 9.20
C THR A 128 -11.46 4.55 7.80
N THR A 129 -10.63 4.75 6.77
CA THR A 129 -10.97 4.51 5.36
C THR A 129 -11.40 3.08 5.12
N GLU A 130 -10.57 2.12 5.51
CA GLU A 130 -10.89 0.70 5.45
C GLU A 130 -12.26 0.42 6.08
N GLY A 131 -12.47 0.88 7.33
CA GLY A 131 -13.73 0.67 8.04
C GLY A 131 -14.96 1.19 7.30
N PHE A 132 -14.96 2.42 6.77
CA PHE A 132 -16.14 2.94 6.06
C PHE A 132 -16.28 2.42 4.63
N VAL A 133 -15.20 1.93 4.01
CA VAL A 133 -15.23 1.34 2.66
C VAL A 133 -15.75 -0.11 2.71
N GLU A 134 -15.29 -0.89 3.67
CA GLU A 134 -15.69 -2.28 3.88
C GLU A 134 -17.10 -2.41 4.45
N TYR A 135 -17.49 -1.49 5.33
CA TYR A 135 -18.79 -1.51 6.00
C TYR A 135 -19.61 -0.24 5.65
N PRO A 136 -20.30 -0.23 4.48
CA PRO A 136 -21.19 0.87 4.09
C PRO A 136 -22.18 1.25 5.19
N GLY A 137 -22.40 2.54 5.40
CA GLY A 137 -23.19 3.07 6.50
C GLY A 137 -22.38 3.40 7.76
N SER A 138 -21.11 3.00 7.84
CA SER A 138 -20.20 3.43 8.92
C SER A 138 -19.84 4.92 8.78
N ASN A 139 -19.64 5.58 9.92
CA ASN A 139 -19.27 6.99 9.94
C ASN A 139 -17.78 7.19 9.63
N ILE A 140 -17.47 8.30 8.96
CA ILE A 140 -16.09 8.77 8.78
C ILE A 140 -15.68 9.53 10.05
N MET A 141 -14.69 9.00 10.74
CA MET A 141 -14.14 9.59 11.96
C MET A 141 -13.07 10.62 11.61
N VAL A 142 -13.40 11.90 11.71
CA VAL A 142 -12.47 13.02 11.48
C VAL A 142 -11.86 13.45 12.80
N TYR A 143 -10.58 13.14 12.97
CA TYR A 143 -9.76 13.59 14.08
C TYR A 143 -9.34 15.04 13.86
N TYR A 144 -9.13 15.77 14.94
CA TYR A 144 -8.74 17.17 14.90
C TYR A 144 -7.92 17.50 16.15
N GLY A 145 -7.22 18.62 16.09
CA GLY A 145 -6.45 19.11 17.22
C GLY A 145 -5.79 20.44 16.93
N THR A 146 -4.99 20.88 17.89
CA THR A 146 -4.22 22.13 17.84
C THR A 146 -2.76 21.80 18.04
N PHE A 147 -1.90 22.58 17.40
CA PHE A 147 -0.46 22.47 17.59
C PHE A 147 0.00 23.07 18.91
N PRO A 148 1.17 22.66 19.44
CA PRO A 148 1.82 23.33 20.55
C PRO A 148 1.95 24.84 20.28
N ARG A 149 1.70 25.65 21.32
CA ARG A 149 1.72 27.14 21.27
C ARG A 149 0.59 27.81 20.46
N SER A 150 -0.33 27.04 19.87
CA SER A 150 -1.55 27.62 19.29
C SER A 150 -2.36 28.37 20.35
N LYS A 151 -2.81 29.58 20.03
CA LYS A 151 -3.71 30.39 20.89
C LYS A 151 -5.17 29.94 20.77
N VAL A 152 -5.47 29.09 19.79
CA VAL A 152 -6.81 28.56 19.51
C VAL A 152 -6.98 27.26 20.30
N LYS A 153 -8.17 27.03 20.88
CA LYS A 153 -8.45 25.78 21.60
C LYS A 153 -8.91 24.71 20.62
N ALA A 154 -8.68 23.43 20.96
CA ALA A 154 -9.14 22.30 20.15
C ALA A 154 -10.65 22.34 19.87
N ALA A 155 -11.46 22.81 20.83
CA ALA A 155 -12.91 23.00 20.64
C ALA A 155 -13.25 24.04 19.56
N ASP A 156 -12.45 25.09 19.41
CA ASP A 156 -12.67 26.13 18.40
C ASP A 156 -12.27 25.63 17.00
N VAL A 157 -11.19 24.84 16.91
CA VAL A 157 -10.82 24.11 15.68
C VAL A 157 -11.94 23.15 15.30
N ALA A 158 -12.40 22.32 16.22
CA ALA A 158 -13.51 21.39 15.99
C ALA A 158 -14.78 22.10 15.51
N GLY A 159 -15.16 23.20 16.17
CA GLY A 159 -16.30 24.02 15.79
C GLY A 159 -16.15 24.61 14.38
N THR A 160 -14.93 24.94 13.96
CA THR A 160 -14.63 25.38 12.59
C THR A 160 -14.77 24.23 11.60
N VAL A 161 -14.18 23.06 11.88
CA VAL A 161 -14.29 21.84 11.06
C VAL A 161 -15.76 21.44 10.87
N VAL A 162 -16.53 21.29 11.94
CA VAL A 162 -17.97 20.96 11.89
C VAL A 162 -18.75 21.96 11.03
N ARG A 163 -18.47 23.26 11.19
CA ARG A 163 -19.14 24.32 10.44
C ARG A 163 -18.84 24.24 8.94
N VAL A 164 -17.58 24.01 8.56
CA VAL A 164 -17.17 23.90 7.16
C VAL A 164 -17.76 22.64 6.52
N LEU A 165 -17.69 21.50 7.21
CA LEU A 165 -18.26 20.24 6.74
C LEU A 165 -19.78 20.36 6.53
N ARG A 166 -20.53 20.94 7.48
CA ARG A 166 -21.98 21.17 7.34
C ARG A 166 -22.32 22.11 6.19
N ARG A 167 -21.50 23.15 5.95
CA ARG A 167 -21.65 24.03 4.78
C ARG A 167 -21.42 23.29 3.46
N GLY A 168 -20.55 22.28 3.47
CA GLY A 168 -20.36 21.32 2.38
C GLY A 168 -21.52 20.33 2.19
N ARG A 169 -22.64 20.50 2.91
CA ARG A 169 -23.79 19.59 2.91
C ARG A 169 -23.47 18.17 3.39
N LEU A 170 -22.46 18.03 4.25
CA LEU A 170 -22.17 16.78 4.94
C LEU A 170 -23.01 16.68 6.22
N SER A 171 -23.47 15.47 6.53
CA SER A 171 -24.18 15.19 7.79
C SER A 171 -23.15 14.92 8.89
N VAL A 172 -23.07 15.84 9.85
CA VAL A 172 -21.97 15.87 10.84
C VAL A 172 -22.53 15.84 12.26
N GLU A 173 -22.05 14.88 13.04
CA GLU A 173 -22.33 14.73 14.46
C GLU A 173 -21.08 15.00 15.29
N TRP A 174 -21.22 15.89 16.27
CA TRP A 174 -20.17 16.17 17.25
C TRP A 174 -20.83 16.75 18.51
N ASN A 175 -20.52 16.17 19.67
CA ASN A 175 -21.16 16.50 20.95
C ASN A 175 -20.42 17.59 21.74
N GLY A 176 -19.33 18.14 21.20
CA GLY A 176 -18.49 19.14 21.89
C GLY A 176 -17.37 18.56 22.74
N GLU A 177 -17.31 17.23 22.89
CA GLU A 177 -16.27 16.56 23.65
C GLU A 177 -14.98 16.47 22.83
N THR A 178 -13.92 17.14 23.31
CA THR A 178 -12.64 17.26 22.58
C THR A 178 -11.82 15.97 22.53
N SER A 179 -12.17 14.98 23.36
CA SER A 179 -11.57 13.64 23.34
C SER A 179 -12.09 12.79 22.18
N ARG A 180 -13.24 13.15 21.60
CA ARG A 180 -13.92 12.40 20.53
C ARG A 180 -13.70 13.05 19.18
N ALA A 181 -13.62 12.20 18.15
CA ALA A 181 -13.59 12.63 16.76
C ALA A 181 -14.94 13.24 16.33
N ILE A 182 -14.91 13.99 15.24
CA ILE A 182 -16.11 14.46 14.54
C ILE A 182 -16.59 13.32 13.65
N GLU A 183 -17.87 12.98 13.72
CA GLU A 183 -18.46 11.89 12.94
C GLU A 183 -19.18 12.46 11.71
N VAL A 184 -18.79 12.00 10.52
CA VAL A 184 -19.49 12.34 9.27
C VAL A 184 -20.21 11.10 8.78
N LYS A 185 -21.54 11.18 8.61
CA LYS A 185 -22.31 10.04 8.12
C LYS A 185 -21.93 9.73 6.67
N CYS A 186 -21.64 8.46 6.39
CA CYS A 186 -21.29 7.97 5.07
C CYS A 186 -22.16 6.75 4.74
N GLU A 187 -23.27 6.98 4.03
CA GLU A 187 -24.12 5.88 3.56
C GLU A 187 -23.38 5.03 2.53
N GLU A 188 -22.71 5.69 1.59
CA GLU A 188 -21.90 5.03 0.57
C GLU A 188 -20.67 5.88 0.23
N TRP A 189 -19.50 5.27 0.31
CA TRP A 189 -18.26 5.89 -0.14
C TRP A 189 -18.15 5.79 -1.67
N ARG A 190 -17.93 6.92 -2.32
CA ARG A 190 -17.63 7.01 -3.75
C ARG A 190 -16.51 8.03 -3.94
N LYS A 191 -15.35 7.56 -4.38
CA LYS A 191 -14.23 8.38 -4.85
C LYS A 191 -13.76 7.79 -6.17
N ARG A 192 -13.53 8.64 -7.17
CA ARG A 192 -13.05 8.19 -8.48
C ARG A 192 -11.57 7.81 -8.40
N LEU A 193 -11.22 6.68 -9.02
CA LEU A 193 -9.84 6.22 -9.18
C LEU A 193 -8.95 7.28 -9.83
N MET A 194 -7.68 7.33 -9.41
CA MET A 194 -6.65 8.21 -9.96
C MET A 194 -5.97 7.52 -11.14
N VAL A 195 -6.46 7.78 -12.34
CA VAL A 195 -5.91 7.19 -13.57
C VAL A 195 -4.75 8.04 -14.07
N GLN A 196 -3.57 7.43 -14.23
CA GLN A 196 -2.42 8.04 -14.92
C GLN A 196 -2.31 7.54 -16.37
N GLU A 197 -1.74 8.34 -17.27
CA GLU A 197 -1.39 7.88 -18.62
C GLU A 197 -0.33 6.77 -18.50
N GLY A 198 -0.67 5.54 -18.91
CA GLY A 198 0.19 4.36 -18.77
C GLY A 198 -0.38 3.24 -17.86
N ASP A 199 -1.47 3.50 -17.13
CA ASP A 199 -2.17 2.47 -16.33
C ASP A 199 -2.99 1.47 -17.20
N SER A 200 -2.88 1.55 -18.54
CA SER A 200 -3.48 0.61 -19.49
C SER A 200 -2.44 -0.42 -19.96
N GLU A 201 -2.90 -1.66 -20.11
CA GLU A 201 -2.26 -2.96 -20.45
C GLU A 201 -1.04 -3.04 -21.41
N GLU A 202 -0.48 -1.94 -21.93
CA GLU A 202 0.47 -1.96 -23.05
C GLU A 202 1.97 -2.02 -22.66
N ASP A 203 2.34 -1.95 -21.38
CA ASP A 203 3.75 -1.91 -20.94
C ASP A 203 4.20 -3.14 -20.14
N ASP A 204 3.72 -4.32 -20.54
CA ASP A 204 4.05 -5.63 -19.93
C ASP A 204 5.08 -6.45 -20.74
N SER A 205 5.81 -5.86 -21.70
CA SER A 205 6.77 -6.61 -22.54
C SER A 205 8.13 -6.88 -21.91
N ASP A 206 8.50 -6.21 -20.82
CA ASP A 206 9.90 -6.13 -20.38
C ASP A 206 10.24 -7.01 -19.17
N TYR A 207 9.33 -7.86 -18.68
CA TYR A 207 9.57 -8.68 -17.48
C TYR A 207 9.68 -10.19 -17.71
N ASP A 208 9.55 -10.68 -18.95
CA ASP A 208 9.56 -12.12 -19.26
C ASP A 208 10.82 -12.59 -20.03
N SER A 209 11.88 -11.79 -20.09
CA SER A 209 13.16 -12.24 -20.65
C SER A 209 14.22 -12.39 -19.56
N GLU A 210 14.79 -13.59 -19.48
CA GLU A 210 15.95 -14.02 -18.66
C GLU A 210 15.62 -14.69 -17.33
N ASP A 211 15.01 -15.88 -17.39
CA ASP A 211 15.23 -16.91 -16.35
C ASP A 211 15.08 -18.36 -16.90
N GLU A 212 15.51 -18.58 -18.15
CA GLU A 212 15.70 -19.95 -18.68
C GLU A 212 17.04 -20.08 -19.39
N ALA A 213 18.05 -20.55 -18.65
CA ALA A 213 19.04 -21.52 -19.12
C ALA A 213 19.98 -21.85 -17.97
N GLU A 214 19.92 -23.07 -17.43
CA GLU A 214 21.07 -23.97 -17.26
C GLU A 214 20.51 -25.40 -17.07
N GLU A 215 20.15 -26.05 -18.19
CA GLU A 215 20.09 -27.52 -18.26
C GLU A 215 21.51 -28.00 -18.62
N ASP A 216 22.17 -28.62 -17.63
CA ASP A 216 23.45 -29.30 -17.79
C ASP A 216 23.31 -30.45 -18.79
N SER A 217 24.01 -30.34 -19.93
CA SER A 217 24.15 -31.43 -20.89
C SER A 217 25.32 -32.34 -20.50
N GLU A 218 25.04 -33.49 -19.88
CA GLU A 218 25.98 -34.60 -19.81
C GLU A 218 26.05 -35.30 -21.17
N ALA A 219 27.16 -35.11 -21.89
CA ALA A 219 27.44 -35.85 -23.11
C ALA A 219 28.06 -37.22 -22.77
N GLU A 220 27.33 -38.29 -23.10
CA GLU A 220 27.82 -39.67 -23.15
C GLU A 220 28.96 -39.79 -24.19
N ALA A 221 30.09 -40.38 -23.77
CA ALA A 221 31.15 -40.81 -24.68
C ALA A 221 31.18 -42.34 -24.74
N GLU A 222 30.71 -42.89 -25.88
CA GLU A 222 30.76 -44.30 -26.22
C GLU A 222 32.19 -44.82 -26.54
N ILE A 223 32.31 -46.12 -26.31
CA ILE A 223 33.46 -47.02 -26.38
C ILE A 223 33.88 -47.32 -27.82
N ALA A 224 35.19 -47.43 -28.07
CA ALA A 224 35.73 -48.32 -29.12
C ALA A 224 37.09 -48.90 -28.72
N ALA A 225 37.23 -50.22 -28.89
CA ALA A 225 38.34 -51.07 -28.45
C ALA A 225 39.35 -51.42 -29.56
N GLY A 226 40.55 -51.87 -29.15
CA GLY A 226 41.59 -52.56 -29.94
C GLY A 226 42.78 -51.65 -30.28
N ASP A 227 44.05 -51.95 -29.99
CA ASP A 227 44.74 -53.25 -30.02
C ASP A 227 46.06 -53.21 -29.20
N GLU A 228 46.54 -54.39 -28.80
CA GLU A 228 47.64 -54.73 -27.88
C GLU A 228 49.05 -54.26 -28.32
N ILE A 229 49.98 -53.96 -27.37
CA ILE A 229 51.40 -54.45 -27.36
C ILE A 229 51.98 -54.48 -25.91
N GLU A 230 52.38 -55.70 -25.50
CA GLU A 230 53.44 -56.19 -24.58
C GLU A 230 54.13 -55.30 -23.50
N LEU A 231 53.92 -55.74 -22.24
CA LEU A 231 54.88 -56.10 -21.16
C LEU A 231 56.18 -55.30 -20.94
N CYS A 232 56.40 -54.91 -19.68
CA CYS A 232 57.56 -55.34 -18.87
C CYS A 232 57.36 -54.98 -17.38
N ASP A 233 57.39 -56.01 -16.52
CA ASP A 233 57.55 -55.93 -15.06
C ASP A 233 58.95 -55.43 -14.69
N GLU A 234 59.07 -54.55 -13.70
CA GLU A 234 60.09 -54.68 -12.65
C GLU A 234 59.85 -53.75 -11.45
N GLU A 235 60.29 -54.25 -10.31
CA GLU A 235 60.03 -53.85 -8.93
C GLU A 235 60.56 -52.47 -8.53
N LEU A 236 59.93 -51.83 -7.52
CA LEU A 236 60.60 -51.62 -6.23
C LEU A 236 59.68 -51.03 -5.15
N ALA A 237 59.77 -51.67 -3.98
CA ALA A 237 59.02 -51.41 -2.76
C ALA A 237 59.62 -50.30 -1.87
N GLY A 238 58.78 -49.82 -0.94
CA GLY A 238 59.15 -49.34 0.39
C GLY A 238 58.85 -47.85 0.64
N LEU A 239 58.46 -47.39 1.83
CA LEU A 239 58.31 -47.99 3.16
C LEU A 239 57.68 -46.89 4.09
N VAL A 240 56.82 -47.30 5.03
CA VAL A 240 56.66 -46.78 6.43
C VAL A 240 55.76 -45.55 6.73
N GLN A 241 54.60 -45.86 7.34
CA GLN A 241 54.04 -45.45 8.66
C GLN A 241 54.20 -43.98 9.16
N GLU A 242 53.10 -43.28 9.43
CA GLU A 242 52.36 -43.11 10.72
C GLU A 242 52.75 -41.85 11.51
N ASP A 243 51.68 -41.20 12.00
CA ASP A 243 51.54 -40.42 13.24
C ASP A 243 51.93 -38.94 13.38
N SER A 244 50.88 -38.18 13.73
CA SER A 244 50.75 -37.29 14.89
C SER A 244 51.07 -35.78 14.80
N GLN A 245 49.99 -35.00 14.89
CA GLN A 245 49.69 -33.90 15.85
C GLN A 245 50.78 -32.94 16.38
N THR A 246 50.41 -31.64 16.34
CA THR A 246 50.72 -30.53 17.30
C THR A 246 52.22 -30.15 17.45
N SER A 247 52.64 -28.88 17.38
CA SER A 247 52.07 -27.60 17.82
C SER A 247 52.74 -26.45 17.06
#